data_AF-A0A7C6JC70-F1
#
_entry.id   AF-A0A7C6JC70-F1
#
_cell.length_a   1.000
_cell.length_b   1.000
_cell.length_c   1.000
_cell.angle_alpha   90.00
_cell.angle_beta   90.00
_cell.angle_gamma   90.00
#
_symmetry.space_group_name_H-M   'P 1'
#
loop_
_entity.id
_entity.type
_entity.pdbx_description
1 polymer ?
#
loop_
_entity_poly.entity_id
_entity_poly.type
_entity_poly.pdbx_seq_one_letter_code
_entity_poly.pdbx_strand_id
1 'polypeptide(L)'
;MDKELKKSIIITAALVLLLIIILVIPGRKVAVNIISLVVILILIALVWLRHTSCPLLNKKRAEEITEEDLATRTGRTCEKSGTYVCSEHPERTVEMDKGKRFPPCQGDGKGHSAVWVLLGK
;
A
#
# COMPACT_ATOMS: atom_id res chain seq x y z
N MET A 1 -6.16 -7.64 -16.45
CA MET A 1 -4.69 -7.51 -16.61
C MET A 1 -4.35 -6.05 -16.58
N ASP A 2 -3.92 -5.60 -15.42
CA ASP A 2 -3.90 -4.20 -15.01
C ASP A 2 -2.78 -3.46 -15.76
N LYS A 3 -3.05 -2.22 -16.18
CA LYS A 3 -2.10 -1.43 -16.99
C LYS A 3 -0.78 -1.20 -16.26
N GLU A 4 -0.81 -1.21 -14.93
CA GLU A 4 0.36 -1.08 -14.06
C GLU A 4 1.25 -2.32 -14.07
N LEU A 5 0.66 -3.52 -14.11
CA LEU A 5 1.41 -4.77 -14.20
C LEU A 5 2.17 -4.88 -15.53
N LYS A 6 1.55 -4.45 -16.64
CA LYS A 6 2.20 -4.44 -17.96
C LYS A 6 3.44 -3.54 -17.98
N LYS A 7 3.38 -2.35 -17.38
CA LYS A 7 4.52 -1.42 -17.33
C LYS A 7 5.70 -2.01 -16.57
N SER A 8 5.43 -2.65 -15.43
CA SER A 8 6.46 -3.30 -14.59
C SER A 8 7.18 -4.44 -15.33
N ILE A 9 6.42 -5.28 -16.03
CA ILE A 9 6.98 -6.38 -16.83
C ILE A 9 7.85 -5.85 -17.98
N ILE A 10 7.39 -4.80 -18.67
CA ILE A 10 8.13 -4.18 -19.78
C ILE A 10 9.46 -3.57 -19.30
N ILE A 11 9.46 -2.85 -18.17
CA ILE A 11 10.67 -2.26 -17.60
C ILE A 11 11.67 -3.35 -17.19
N THR A 12 11.19 -4.42 -16.54
CA THR A 12 12.05 -5.54 -16.13
C THR A 12 12.66 -6.25 -17.33
N ALA A 13 11.87 -6.50 -18.38
CA ALA A 13 12.36 -7.11 -19.62
C ALA A 13 13.42 -6.24 -20.32
N ALA A 14 13.22 -4.92 -20.37
CA ALA A 14 14.18 -3.98 -20.96
C ALA A 14 15.53 -3.96 -20.21
N LEU A 15 15.50 -4.00 -18.87
CA LEU A 15 16.71 -4.06 -18.04
C LEU A 15 17.51 -5.36 -18.25
N VAL A 16 16.82 -6.49 -18.38
CA VAL A 16 17.46 -7.78 -18.67
C VAL A 16 18.07 -7.78 -20.08
N LEU A 17 17.38 -7.21 -21.07
CA LEU A 17 17.89 -7.09 -22.43
C LEU A 17 19.17 -6.22 -22.47
N LEU A 18 19.19 -5.12 -21.72
CA LEU A 18 20.38 -4.25 -21.61
C LEU A 18 21.58 -5.01 -21.00
N LEU A 19 21.35 -5.87 -20.01
CA LEU A 19 22.40 -6.69 -19.40
C LEU A 19 23.02 -7.68 -20.40
N ILE A 20 22.19 -8.33 -21.22
CA ILE A 20 22.66 -9.24 -22.27
C ILE A 20 23.53 -8.48 -23.28
N ILE A 21 23.10 -7.29 -23.71
CA ILE A 21 23.85 -6.46 -24.66
C ILE A 21 25.23 -6.09 -24.10
N ILE A 22 25.33 -5.73 -22.81
CA ILE A 22 26.60 -5.36 -22.17
C ILE A 22 27.55 -6.55 -22.06
N LEU A 23 27.03 -7.75 -21.80
CA LEU A 23 27.80 -8.99 -21.69
C LEU A 23 28.41 -9.46 -23.02
N VAL A 24 27.74 -9.17 -24.13
CA VAL A 24 28.13 -9.64 -25.47
C VAL A 24 29.27 -8.80 -26.08
N ILE A 25 29.59 -7.62 -25.56
CA ILE A 25 30.64 -6.75 -26.12
C ILE A 25 32.03 -7.37 -25.88
N PRO A 26 32.72 -7.88 -26.92
CA PRO A 26 34.04 -8.47 -26.76
C PRO A 26 35.09 -7.38 -26.50
N GLY A 27 36.04 -7.64 -25.60
CA GLY A 27 37.16 -6.72 -25.31
C GLY A 27 36.98 -5.83 -24.07
N ARG A 28 35.86 -5.92 -23.35
CA ARG A 28 35.73 -5.26 -22.04
C ARG A 28 36.50 -6.05 -20.97
N LYS A 29 37.26 -5.34 -20.13
CA LYS A 29 37.92 -5.94 -18.97
C LYS A 29 36.87 -6.64 -18.10
N VAL A 30 37.15 -7.87 -17.69
CA VAL A 30 36.25 -8.70 -16.87
C VAL A 30 35.72 -7.94 -15.64
N ALA A 31 36.57 -7.11 -15.02
CA ALA A 31 36.19 -6.23 -13.92
C ALA A 31 35.02 -5.29 -14.25
N VAL A 32 34.97 -4.71 -15.45
CA VAL A 32 33.89 -3.79 -15.88
C VAL A 32 32.58 -4.54 -16.06
N ASN A 33 32.64 -5.78 -16.54
CA ASN A 33 31.48 -6.63 -16.72
C ASN A 33 30.85 -7.03 -15.38
N ILE A 34 31.69 -7.36 -14.39
CA ILE A 34 31.27 -7.66 -13.01
C ILE A 34 30.61 -6.44 -12.37
N ILE A 35 31.23 -5.25 -12.49
CA ILE A 35 30.67 -4.00 -11.95
C ILE A 35 29.30 -3.70 -12.58
N SER A 36 29.18 -3.86 -13.91
CA SER A 36 27.91 -3.65 -14.60
C SER A 36 26.82 -4.63 -14.14
N LEU A 37 27.17 -5.89 -13.91
CA LEU A 37 26.24 -6.90 -13.40
C LEU A 37 25.74 -6.55 -11.99
N VAL A 38 26.65 -6.13 -11.09
CA VAL A 38 26.29 -5.70 -9.72
C VAL A 38 25.36 -4.49 -9.74
N VAL A 39 25.65 -3.47 -10.56
CA VAL A 39 24.78 -2.28 -10.68
C VAL A 39 23.39 -2.65 -11.18
N ILE A 40 23.28 -3.52 -12.19
CA ILE A 40 21.99 -3.93 -12.74
C ILE A 40 21.21 -4.79 -11.74
N LEU A 41 21.86 -5.70 -11.01
CA LEU A 41 21.21 -6.45 -9.94
C LEU A 41 20.69 -5.54 -8.82
N ILE A 42 21.44 -4.48 -8.47
CA ILE A 42 20.98 -3.45 -7.53
C ILE A 42 19.77 -2.71 -8.10
N LEU A 43 19.77 -2.30 -9.37
CA LEU A 43 18.63 -1.62 -10.00
C LEU A 43 17.39 -2.52 -10.06
N ILE A 44 17.55 -3.81 -10.39
CA ILE A 44 16.46 -4.79 -10.34
C ILE A 44 15.97 -4.90 -8.90
N ALA A 45 16.85 -5.11 -7.92
CA ALA A 45 16.47 -5.15 -6.51
C ALA A 45 15.74 -3.88 -6.06
N LEU A 46 16.11 -2.69 -6.55
CA LEU A 46 15.42 -1.42 -6.25
C LEU A 46 14.07 -1.29 -6.95
N VAL A 47 13.92 -1.77 -8.19
CA VAL A 47 12.64 -1.81 -8.90
C VAL A 47 11.69 -2.79 -8.21
N TRP A 48 12.19 -3.97 -7.85
CA TRP A 48 11.44 -4.96 -7.08
C TRP A 48 11.14 -4.44 -5.69
N LEU A 49 12.07 -3.79 -4.99
CA LEU A 49 11.85 -3.15 -3.70
C LEU A 49 10.81 -2.04 -3.82
N ARG A 50 10.80 -1.23 -4.88
CA ARG A 50 9.77 -0.18 -5.08
C ARG A 50 8.41 -0.77 -5.46
N HIS A 51 8.38 -1.93 -6.09
CA HIS A 51 7.15 -2.61 -6.48
C HIS A 51 6.56 -3.45 -5.34
N THR A 52 7.40 -4.09 -4.51
CA THR A 52 6.99 -4.81 -3.29
C THR A 52 6.84 -3.86 -2.11
N SER A 53 7.52 -2.72 -2.12
CA SER A 53 7.33 -1.64 -1.15
C SER A 53 6.36 -0.61 -1.73
N CYS A 54 5.07 -0.82 -1.46
CA CYS A 54 4.35 0.15 -0.64
C CYS A 54 3.20 -0.57 0.10
N PRO A 55 3.02 -0.34 1.42
CA PRO A 55 3.48 0.82 2.18
C PRO A 55 4.40 0.44 3.34
N LEU A 56 5.68 0.86 3.30
CA LEU A 56 6.41 1.19 4.54
C LEU A 56 6.14 2.63 5.00
N LEU A 57 5.01 3.20 4.55
CA LEU A 57 4.20 4.16 5.31
C LEU A 57 3.11 3.44 6.14
N ASN A 58 3.21 2.13 6.31
CA ASN A 58 2.45 1.35 7.28
C ASN A 58 3.37 0.70 8.33
N LYS A 59 4.49 1.36 8.64
CA LYS A 59 5.36 1.05 9.79
C LYS A 59 5.55 2.24 10.73
N LYS A 60 4.63 3.21 10.65
CA LYS A 60 4.28 4.13 11.75
C LYS A 60 2.80 4.02 12.17
N ARG A 61 2.06 3.05 11.62
CA ARG A 61 0.68 2.70 11.99
C ARG A 61 0.58 1.26 12.53
N ALA A 62 1.68 0.80 13.14
CA ALA A 62 1.69 -0.36 14.02
C ALA A 62 2.22 0.08 15.40
N GLU A 63 2.03 1.36 15.73
CA GLU A 63 2.19 1.90 17.06
C GLU A 63 0.81 2.40 17.46
N GLU A 64 0.24 1.70 18.44
CA GLU A 64 -1.02 1.98 19.13
C GLU A 64 -2.31 1.85 18.30
N ILE A 65 -2.85 0.62 18.21
CA ILE A 65 -4.31 0.45 18.30
C ILE A 65 -4.63 0.97 19.71
N THR A 66 -4.88 2.28 19.83
CA THR A 66 -5.42 2.84 21.06
C THR A 66 -6.75 2.14 21.34
N GLU A 67 -7.12 1.97 22.61
CA GLU A 67 -8.42 1.43 23.03
C GLU A 67 -9.61 2.12 22.29
N GLU A 68 -9.38 3.34 21.81
CA GLU A 68 -10.28 4.15 20.99
C GLU A 68 -10.64 3.50 19.64
N ASP A 69 -9.69 2.81 18.99
CA ASP A 69 -9.90 2.13 17.69
C ASP A 69 -10.77 0.86 17.81
N LEU A 70 -10.81 0.24 19.01
CA LEU A 70 -11.70 -0.90 19.28
C LEU A 70 -13.13 -0.45 19.61
N ALA A 71 -13.30 0.79 20.12
CA ALA A 71 -14.59 1.35 20.48
C ALA A 71 -15.45 1.76 19.27
N THR A 72 -14.85 1.94 18.08
CA THR A 72 -15.55 2.48 16.90
C THR A 72 -15.98 1.46 15.86
N ARG A 73 -15.94 0.16 16.18
CA ARG A 73 -16.38 -0.90 15.27
C ARG A 73 -17.92 -0.98 15.17
N THR A 74 -18.45 -1.42 14.02
CA THR A 74 -19.90 -1.67 13.85
C THR A 74 -20.52 -2.41 15.03
N GLY A 75 -21.64 -1.90 15.55
CA GLY A 75 -22.36 -2.45 16.70
C GLY A 75 -21.84 -2.00 18.07
N ARG A 76 -20.64 -1.39 18.16
CA ARG A 76 -20.13 -0.78 19.39
C ARG A 76 -20.82 0.56 19.66
N THR A 77 -20.79 0.97 20.92
CA THR A 77 -21.36 2.24 21.37
C THR A 77 -20.35 3.36 21.13
N CYS A 78 -20.82 4.45 20.54
CA CYS A 78 -20.04 5.65 20.30
C CYS A 78 -19.72 6.39 21.60
N GLU A 79 -18.44 6.67 21.85
CA GLU A 79 -17.99 7.39 23.04
C GLU A 79 -17.89 8.90 22.85
N LYS A 80 -17.66 9.36 21.61
CA LYS A 80 -17.45 10.76 21.24
C LYS A 80 -18.37 11.13 20.07
N SER A 81 -19.18 12.18 20.22
CA SER A 81 -20.00 12.64 19.11
C SER A 81 -19.13 13.27 18.01
N GLY A 82 -19.48 13.04 16.75
CA GLY A 82 -18.78 13.64 15.61
C GLY A 82 -19.03 12.92 14.30
N THR A 83 -18.34 13.37 13.25
CA THR A 83 -18.39 12.74 11.93
C THR A 83 -17.33 11.67 11.83
N TYR A 84 -17.75 10.46 11.53
CA TYR A 84 -16.88 9.31 11.34
C TYR A 84 -16.84 8.89 9.87
N VAL A 85 -15.73 8.33 9.43
CA VAL A 85 -15.54 7.77 8.08
C VAL A 85 -15.24 6.28 8.17
N CYS A 86 -15.73 5.50 7.20
CA CYS A 86 -15.37 4.08 7.11
C CYS A 86 -13.88 3.94 6.74
N SER A 87 -13.15 3.06 7.44
CA SER A 87 -11.74 2.77 7.12
C SER A 87 -11.53 2.18 5.72
N GLU A 88 -12.55 1.51 5.17
CA GLU A 88 -12.52 0.86 3.85
C GLU A 88 -13.13 1.72 2.73
N HIS A 89 -14.09 2.60 3.07
CA HIS A 89 -14.83 3.44 2.12
C HIS A 89 -14.72 4.92 2.53
N PRO A 90 -13.68 5.64 2.10
CA PRO A 90 -13.44 7.04 2.49
C PRO A 90 -14.56 7.99 2.05
N GLU A 91 -15.37 7.61 1.06
CA GLU A 91 -16.55 8.32 0.60
C GLU A 91 -17.78 8.12 1.51
N ARG A 92 -17.73 7.18 2.47
CA ARG A 92 -18.82 6.90 3.40
C ARG A 92 -18.54 7.48 4.77
N THR A 93 -19.29 8.52 5.10
CA THR A 93 -19.29 9.14 6.42
C THR A 93 -20.60 8.90 7.15
N VAL A 94 -20.54 8.95 8.48
CA VAL A 94 -21.69 8.85 9.37
C VAL A 94 -21.53 9.85 10.51
N GLU A 95 -22.60 10.59 10.82
CA GLU A 95 -22.64 11.42 12.01
C GLU A 95 -23.13 10.57 13.19
N MET A 96 -22.36 10.61 14.27
CA MET A 96 -22.61 9.78 15.45
C MET A 96 -22.78 10.66 16.67
N ASP A 97 -23.76 10.29 17.50
CA ASP A 97 -23.94 10.82 18.84
C ASP A 97 -23.37 9.86 19.89
N LYS A 98 -22.79 10.41 20.95
CA LYS A 98 -22.38 9.65 22.13
C LYS A 98 -23.53 8.79 22.65
N GLY A 99 -23.26 7.51 22.90
CA GLY A 99 -24.23 6.53 23.37
C GLY A 99 -25.00 5.80 22.26
N LYS A 100 -24.89 6.21 20.98
CA LYS A 100 -25.48 5.49 19.84
C LYS A 100 -24.56 4.39 19.33
N ARG A 101 -25.12 3.36 18.70
CA ARG A 101 -24.32 2.27 18.12
C ARG A 101 -23.90 2.56 16.69
N PHE A 102 -22.66 2.24 16.36
CA PHE A 102 -22.14 2.42 15.00
C PHE A 102 -22.87 1.50 14.00
N PRO A 103 -23.39 2.05 12.88
CA PRO A 103 -24.07 1.24 11.88
C PRO A 103 -23.09 0.36 11.08
N PRO A 104 -23.59 -0.66 10.37
CA PRO A 104 -22.81 -1.34 9.34
C PRO A 104 -22.55 -0.38 8.17
N CYS A 105 -21.37 -0.47 7.55
CA CYS A 105 -21.08 0.31 6.36
C CYS A 105 -21.71 -0.38 5.16
N GLN A 106 -22.52 0.34 4.38
CA GLN A 106 -23.17 -0.17 3.16
C GLN A 106 -22.29 -0.03 1.91
N GLY A 107 -20.96 -0.09 2.07
CA GLY A 107 -20.01 -0.11 0.95
C GLY A 107 -20.29 -1.27 -0.01
N ASP A 108 -20.09 -1.03 -1.30
CA ASP A 108 -20.25 -2.01 -2.39
C ASP A 108 -21.63 -2.70 -2.49
N GLY A 109 -22.65 -2.12 -1.86
CA GLY A 109 -24.04 -2.58 -1.93
C GLY A 109 -24.35 -3.85 -1.12
N LYS A 110 -23.37 -4.44 -0.42
CA LYS A 110 -23.58 -5.67 0.36
C LYS A 110 -23.53 -5.52 1.88
N GLY A 111 -23.08 -4.38 2.40
CA GLY A 111 -22.98 -4.17 3.85
C GLY A 111 -21.85 -5.00 4.46
N HIS A 112 -20.91 -4.35 5.15
CA HIS A 112 -19.86 -5.05 5.90
C HIS A 112 -19.68 -4.43 7.29
N SER A 113 -18.96 -5.17 8.15
CA SER A 113 -18.55 -4.65 9.44
C SER A 113 -17.38 -3.71 9.25
N ALA A 114 -17.57 -2.44 9.59
CA ALA A 114 -16.56 -1.40 9.41
C ALA A 114 -15.95 -0.97 10.74
N VAL A 115 -14.75 -0.42 10.65
CA VAL A 115 -14.14 0.40 11.69
C VAL A 115 -14.35 1.85 11.30
N TRP A 116 -14.97 2.62 12.19
CA TRP A 116 -15.29 4.02 11.96
C TRP A 116 -14.21 4.91 12.56
N VAL A 117 -13.61 5.79 11.75
CA VAL A 117 -12.54 6.69 12.20
C VAL A 117 -13.11 8.09 12.36
N LEU A 118 -12.93 8.72 13.51
CA LEU A 118 -13.39 10.09 13.74
C LEU A 118 -12.60 11.05 12.85
N LEU A 119 -13.30 11.79 11.99
CA LEU A 119 -12.72 12.91 11.26
C LEU A 119 -12.61 14.07 12.26
N GLY A 120 -11.44 14.15 12.90
CA GLY A 120 -11.11 15.26 13.79
C GLY A 120 -11.30 16.61 13.09
N LYS A 121 -11.79 17.59 13.84
CA LYS A 121 -11.87 18.98 13.41
C LYS A 121 -10.56 19.69 13.67
#